data_AF-A0A2P2KSM3-F1
#
_entry.id   AF-A0A2P2KSM3-F1
#
_cell.length_a   1.000
_cell.length_b   1.000
_cell.length_c   1.000
_cell.angle_alpha   90.00
_cell.angle_beta   90.00
_cell.angle_gamma   90.00
#
_symmetry.space_group_name_H-M   'P 1'
#
loop_
_entity.id
_entity.type
_entity.pdbx_description
1 polymer ?
#
loop_
_entity_poly.entity_id
_entity_poly.type
_entity_poly.pdbx_seq_one_letter_code
_entity_poly.pdbx_strand_id
1 'polypeptide(L)'
;MVINYDIPTNSKDYIHRVGRTARAGRSGVAISLVNQYELEWYLQIEKLIGKKLPEFPAQEEEVLLLLERVSEAKRIAHMKIKETGGKKRKGGGDGEEDMEKYLGIKDKKFRKLKKK
;
A
#
# COMPACT_ATOMS: atom_id res chain seq x y z
N MET A 1 15.71 4.04 7.43
CA MET A 1 14.43 4.02 6.70
C MET A 1 13.56 2.96 7.34
N VAL A 2 12.26 3.22 7.47
CA VAL A 2 11.25 2.27 7.98
C VAL A 2 10.16 2.17 6.92
N ILE A 3 9.72 0.95 6.60
CA ILE A 3 8.59 0.73 5.69
C ILE A 3 7.53 -0.05 6.46
N ASN A 4 6.34 0.52 6.58
CA ASN A 4 5.16 -0.17 7.10
C ASN A 4 4.39 -0.74 5.90
N TYR A 5 4.33 -2.06 5.79
CA TYR A 5 3.52 -2.74 4.77
C TYR A 5 2.03 -2.66 5.07
N ASP A 6 1.69 -2.68 6.36
CA ASP A 6 0.33 -2.52 6.88
C ASP A 6 0.35 -1.48 8.01
N ILE A 7 -0.75 -0.76 8.18
CA ILE A 7 -0.89 0.23 9.25
C ILE A 7 -1.19 -0.48 10.58
N PRO A 8 -0.43 -0.19 11.65
CA PRO A 8 -0.73 -0.75 12.96
C PRO A 8 -2.09 -0.24 13.45
N THR A 9 -2.89 -1.16 14.01
CA THR A 9 -4.22 -0.85 14.56
C THR A 9 -4.19 0.07 15.78
N ASN A 10 -3.04 0.15 16.46
CA ASN A 10 -2.80 1.06 17.57
C ASN A 10 -1.79 2.15 17.17
N SER A 11 -2.21 3.41 17.28
CA SER A 11 -1.37 4.56 16.93
C SER A 11 -0.10 4.71 17.78
N LYS A 12 -0.07 4.20 19.02
CA LYS A 12 1.16 4.19 19.83
C LYS A 12 2.22 3.25 19.24
N ASP A 13 1.79 2.13 18.67
CA ASP A 13 2.70 1.17 18.03
C ASP A 13 3.32 1.76 16.76
N TYR A 14 2.60 2.63 16.05
CA TYR A 14 3.16 3.40 14.95
C TYR A 14 4.35 4.26 15.42
N ILE A 15 4.18 5.00 16.52
CA ILE A 15 5.25 5.84 17.08
C ILE A 15 6.44 4.98 17.52
N HIS A 16 6.21 3.82 18.13
CA HIS A 16 7.31 2.92 18.52
C HIS A 16 8.04 2.32 17.31
N ARG A 17 7.32 2.02 16.21
CA ARG A 17 7.92 1.50 14.97
C ARG A 17 8.74 2.55 14.23
N VAL A 18 8.18 3.74 14.04
CA VAL A 18 8.82 4.83 13.30
C VAL A 18 9.88 5.52 14.14
N GLY A 19 9.57 5.73 15.42
CA GLY A 19 10.40 6.39 16.41
C GLY A 19 11.49 5.52 16.99
N ARG A 20 12.02 4.51 16.26
CA ARG A 20 13.19 3.71 16.66
C ARG A 20 14.28 4.64 17.21
N THR A 21 14.34 4.71 18.54
CA THR A 21 14.85 5.88 19.26
C THR A 21 16.35 5.71 19.48
N ALA A 22 17.16 6.27 18.57
CA ALA A 22 18.56 6.68 18.77
C ALA A 22 19.15 7.29 17.48
N ARG A 23 18.45 8.26 16.88
CA ARG A 23 19.01 9.03 15.74
C ARG A 23 19.33 10.47 16.17
N ALA A 24 20.13 10.62 17.23
CA ALA A 24 20.69 11.92 17.58
C ALA A 24 21.35 12.54 16.33
N GLY A 25 20.69 13.55 15.76
CA GLY A 25 21.13 14.26 14.55
C GLY A 25 21.01 13.55 13.21
N ARG A 26 20.43 12.34 13.09
CA ARG A 26 20.30 11.65 11.78
C ARG A 26 18.87 11.66 11.27
N SER A 27 18.69 12.14 10.04
CA SER A 27 17.41 12.02 9.35
C SER A 27 17.05 10.54 9.07
N GLY A 28 15.75 10.27 9.01
CA GLY A 28 15.21 8.97 8.68
C GLY A 28 13.86 9.15 8.00
N VAL A 29 13.61 8.35 6.97
CA VAL A 29 12.34 8.32 6.24
C VAL A 29 11.53 7.14 6.73
N ALA A 30 10.25 7.35 7.00
CA ALA A 30 9.26 6.31 7.21
C ALA A 30 8.21 6.39 6.10
N ILE A 31 8.02 5.29 5.38
CA ILE A 31 7.00 5.15 4.33
C ILE A 31 5.98 4.15 4.84
N SER A 32 4.70 4.49 4.74
CA SER A 32 3.62 3.57 5.08
C SER A 32 2.75 3.35 3.87
N LEU A 33 2.50 2.08 3.55
CA LEU A 33 1.52 1.70 2.54
C LEU A 33 0.17 1.66 3.25
N VAL A 34 -0.82 2.34 2.68
CA VAL A 34 -2.15 2.48 3.28
C VAL A 34 -3.17 2.01 2.26
N ASN A 35 -4.03 1.08 2.66
CA ASN A 35 -5.17 0.66 1.87
C ASN A 35 -6.49 1.33 2.34
N GLN A 36 -7.57 1.11 1.61
CA GLN A 36 -8.90 1.69 1.92
C GLN A 36 -9.47 1.24 3.28
N TYR A 37 -9.11 0.05 3.75
CA TYR A 37 -9.59 -0.53 5.01
C TYR A 37 -8.82 0.00 6.23
N GLU A 38 -7.63 0.57 6.02
CA GLU A 38 -6.74 1.07 7.06
C GLU A 38 -6.91 2.58 7.32
N LEU A 39 -7.81 3.24 6.59
CA LEU A 39 -8.01 4.68 6.65
C LEU A 39 -8.33 5.17 8.07
N GLU A 40 -9.12 4.42 8.83
CA GLU A 40 -9.48 4.80 10.20
C GLU A 40 -8.24 4.86 11.11
N TRP A 41 -7.39 3.83 11.07
CA TRP A 41 -6.17 3.76 11.87
C TRP A 41 -5.15 4.82 11.43
N TYR A 42 -5.05 5.08 10.12
CA TYR A 42 -4.27 6.17 9.57
C TYR A 42 -4.69 7.53 10.15
N LEU A 43 -5.99 7.83 10.14
CA LEU A 43 -6.50 9.10 10.69
C LEU A 43 -6.27 9.22 12.20
N GLN A 44 -6.32 8.12 12.94
CA GLN A 44 -5.98 8.12 14.36
C GLN A 44 -4.49 8.42 14.60
N ILE A 45 -3.61 7.93 13.73
CA ILE A 45 -2.17 8.26 13.78
C ILE A 45 -1.95 9.76 13.53
N GLU A 46 -2.57 10.34 12.50
CA GLU A 46 -2.46 11.78 12.24
C GLU A 46 -2.96 12.63 13.42
N LYS A 47 -4.08 12.23 14.03
CA LYS A 47 -4.62 12.89 15.23
C LYS A 47 -3.65 12.81 16.40
N LEU A 48 -3.02 11.66 16.63
CA LEU A 48 -2.06 11.46 17.72
C LEU A 48 -0.78 12.28 17.52
N ILE A 49 -0.28 12.36 16.28
CA ILE A 49 0.92 13.13 15.91
C ILE A 49 0.61 14.63 15.86
N GLY A 50 -0.66 15.01 15.68
CA GLY A 50 -1.11 16.39 15.54
C GLY A 50 -0.69 17.03 14.21
N LYS A 51 -0.32 16.22 13.22
CA LYS A 51 0.11 16.67 11.89
C LYS A 51 -0.38 15.69 10.82
N LYS A 52 -0.69 16.22 9.64
CA LYS A 52 -0.95 15.39 8.47
C LYS A 52 0.34 14.78 7.96
N LEU A 53 0.30 13.50 7.60
CA LEU A 53 1.43 12.85 6.96
C LEU A 53 1.46 13.27 5.49
N PRO A 54 2.65 13.65 4.96
CA PRO A 54 2.75 14.02 3.56
C PRO A 54 2.53 12.81 2.67
N GLU A 55 1.76 13.00 1.60
CA GLU A 55 1.65 12.02 0.54
C GLU A 55 3.00 11.88 -0.17
N PHE A 56 3.42 10.64 -0.42
CA PHE A 56 4.64 10.38 -1.17
C PHE A 56 4.35 10.55 -2.67
N PRO A 57 5.09 11.39 -3.41
CA PRO A 57 4.83 11.62 -4.82
C PRO A 57 5.21 10.38 -5.64
N ALA A 58 4.24 9.52 -5.91
CA ALA A 58 4.41 8.43 -6.85
C ALA A 58 4.29 8.96 -8.28
N GLN A 59 5.30 8.71 -9.11
CA GLN A 59 5.22 8.98 -10.55
C GLN A 59 4.32 7.91 -11.19
N GLU A 60 3.02 8.20 -11.23
CA GLU A 60 1.98 7.26 -11.64
C GLU A 60 2.33 6.57 -12.97
N GLU A 61 2.76 7.34 -13.97
CA GLU A 61 3.11 6.83 -15.31
C GLU A 61 4.24 5.79 -15.27
N GLU A 62 5.30 6.05 -14.49
CA GLU A 62 6.45 5.15 -14.36
C GLU A 62 6.07 3.88 -13.61
N VAL A 63 5.28 4.02 -12.54
CA VAL A 63 4.80 2.88 -11.75
C VAL A 63 3.87 1.99 -12.58
N LEU A 64 3.04 2.57 -13.45
CA LEU A 64 2.12 1.82 -14.30
C LEU A 64 2.83 0.92 -15.32
N LEU A 65 4.08 1.21 -15.69
CA LEU A 65 4.89 0.34 -16.55
C LEU A 65 5.18 -1.01 -15.88
N LEU A 66 5.18 -1.07 -14.55
CA LEU A 66 5.43 -2.28 -13.78
C LEU A 66 4.17 -3.13 -13.57
N LEU A 67 3.00 -2.65 -13.97
CA LEU A 67 1.71 -3.25 -13.63
C LEU A 67 1.61 -4.71 -14.08
N GLU A 68 2.02 -5.03 -15.31
CA GLU A 68 1.95 -6.38 -15.87
C GLU A 68 2.82 -7.35 -15.06
N ARG A 69 4.08 -6.98 -14.82
CA ARG A 69 5.04 -7.74 -14.02
C ARG A 69 4.57 -7.94 -12.57
N VAL A 70 4.00 -6.90 -11.96
CA VAL A 70 3.47 -6.97 -10.59
C VAL A 70 2.23 -7.88 -10.53
N SER A 71 1.35 -7.81 -11.54
CA SER A 71 0.16 -8.65 -11.63
C SER A 71 0.52 -10.13 -11.78
N GLU A 72 1.50 -10.44 -12.63
CA GLU A 72 2.00 -11.80 -12.79
C GLU A 72 2.65 -12.33 -11.51
N ALA A 73 3.54 -11.53 -10.89
CA ALA A 73 4.16 -11.90 -9.62
C ALA A 73 3.13 -12.15 -8.51
N LYS A 74 2.08 -11.31 -8.44
CA LYS A 74 0.97 -11.48 -7.49
C LYS A 74 0.23 -12.79 -7.73
N ARG A 75 -0.06 -13.14 -9.00
CA ARG A 75 -0.71 -14.39 -9.38
C ARG A 75 0.12 -15.60 -8.96
N ILE A 76 1.42 -15.59 -9.28
CA ILE A 76 2.36 -16.65 -8.91
C ILE A 76 2.44 -16.82 -7.39
N ALA A 77 2.53 -15.71 -6.65
CA ALA A 77 2.56 -15.75 -5.18
C ALA A 77 1.27 -16.38 -4.60
N HIS A 78 0.09 -16.01 -5.11
CA HIS A 78 -1.18 -16.59 -4.67
C HIS A 78 -1.27 -18.09 -4.97
N MET A 79 -0.84 -18.53 -6.16
CA MET A 79 -0.81 -19.95 -6.52
C MET A 79 0.10 -20.73 -5.56
N LYS A 80 1.31 -20.22 -5.30
CA LYS A 80 2.30 -20.89 -4.44
C LYS A 80 1.84 -20.99 -2.98
N ILE A 81 1.17 -19.96 -2.45
CA ILE A 81 0.60 -19.97 -1.09
C ILE A 81 -0.52 -21.01 -0.98
N LYS A 82 -1.35 -21.17 -2.03
CA LYS A 82 -2.43 -22.16 -2.08
C LYS A 82 -1.88 -23.59 -2.16
N GLU A 83 -0.82 -23.82 -2.94
CA GLU A 83 -0.16 -25.13 -3.08
C GLU A 83 0.56 -25.57 -1.80
N THR A 84 1.18 -24.64 -1.07
CA THR A 84 1.90 -24.95 0.17
C THR A 84 1.00 -25.15 1.39
N GLY A 85 -0.33 -25.15 1.23
CA GLY A 85 -1.29 -25.45 2.30
C GLY A 85 -1.32 -24.40 3.42
N GLY A 86 -0.76 -23.21 3.20
CA GLY A 86 -0.75 -22.13 4.18
C GLY A 86 -2.18 -21.70 4.53
N LYS A 87 -2.60 -21.90 5.79
CA LYS A 87 -3.89 -21.40 6.29
C LYS A 87 -4.01 -19.90 5.98
N LYS A 88 -4.94 -19.52 5.11
CA LYS A 88 -5.35 -18.12 4.89
C LYS A 88 -5.62 -17.47 6.24
N ARG A 89 -4.80 -16.50 6.65
CA ARG A 89 -5.26 -15.50 7.63
C ARG A 89 -6.39 -14.74 6.95
N LYS A 90 -7.62 -14.87 7.47
CA LYS A 90 -8.79 -14.10 7.04
C LYS A 90 -8.45 -12.61 7.20
N GLY A 91 -8.16 -11.90 6.11
CA GLY A 91 -7.87 -10.46 6.17
C GLY A 91 -7.30 -9.83 4.91
N GLY A 92 -7.67 -10.28 3.71
CA GLY A 92 -7.19 -9.67 2.47
C GLY A 92 -7.72 -10.37 1.24
N GLY A 93 -9.03 -10.24 0.99
CA GLY A 93 -9.70 -10.81 -0.18
C GLY A 93 -9.74 -9.86 -1.38
N ASP A 94 -9.49 -8.56 -1.18
CA ASP A 94 -10.02 -7.54 -2.09
C ASP A 94 -9.01 -7.07 -3.16
N GLY A 95 -7.78 -7.58 -3.12
CA GLY A 95 -6.74 -7.14 -4.03
C GLY A 95 -6.93 -7.59 -5.49
N GLU A 96 -7.72 -8.62 -5.76
CA GLU A 96 -8.05 -9.05 -7.13
C GLU A 96 -9.17 -8.18 -7.74
N GLU A 97 -10.22 -7.89 -6.96
CA GLU A 97 -11.33 -7.01 -7.36
C GLU A 97 -10.86 -5.56 -7.60
N ASP A 98 -9.99 -5.04 -6.73
CA ASP A 98 -9.40 -3.72 -6.90
C ASP A 98 -8.57 -3.65 -8.20
N MET A 99 -7.74 -4.67 -8.48
CA MET A 99 -6.94 -4.71 -9.71
C MET A 99 -7.81 -4.74 -10.97
N GLU A 100 -8.88 -5.54 -10.98
CA GLU A 100 -9.82 -5.62 -12.09
C GLU A 100 -10.58 -4.30 -12.30
N LYS A 101 -10.98 -3.64 -11.21
CA LYS A 101 -11.56 -2.29 -11.24
C LYS A 101 -10.59 -1.25 -11.80
N TYR A 102 -9.33 -1.26 -11.38
CA TYR A 102 -8.28 -0.35 -11.88
C TYR A 102 -7.96 -0.60 -13.37
N LEU A 103 -7.83 -1.86 -13.79
CA LEU A 103 -7.64 -2.24 -15.20
C LEU A 103 -8.84 -1.81 -16.05
N GLY A 104 -10.06 -2.02 -15.57
CA GLY A 104 -11.28 -1.57 -16.24
C GLY A 104 -11.42 -0.05 -16.36
N ILE A 105 -10.88 0.72 -15.40
CA ILE A 105 -10.77 2.19 -15.50
C ILE A 105 -9.75 2.59 -16.57
N LYS A 106 -8.61 1.88 -16.65
CA LYS A 106 -7.56 2.14 -17.67
C LYS A 106 -8.07 1.91 -19.08
N ASP A 107 -8.81 0.83 -19.34
CA ASP A 107 -9.39 0.55 -20.65
C ASP A 107 -10.37 1.65 -21.09
N LYS A 108 -11.16 2.18 -20.16
CA LYS A 108 -12.05 3.33 -20.43
C LYS A 108 -11.27 4.61 -20.70
N LYS A 109 -10.21 4.90 -19.93
CA LYS A 109 -9.36 6.09 -20.09
C LYS A 109 -8.59 6.04 -21.42
N PHE A 110 -8.05 4.87 -21.78
CA PHE A 110 -7.34 4.61 -23.03
C PHE A 110 -8.27 4.73 -24.26
N ARG A 111 -9.48 4.18 -24.20
CA ARG A 111 -10.49 4.35 -25.27
C ARG A 111 -10.95 5.81 -25.45
N LYS A 112 -10.97 6.60 -24.38
CA LYS A 112 -11.32 8.03 -24.43
C LYS A 112 -10.21 8.87 -25.05
N LEU A 113 -8.94 8.49 -24.84
CA LEU A 113 -7.77 9.15 -25.43
C LEU A 113 -7.66 8.91 -26.93
N LYS A 114 -8.06 7.73 -27.43
CA LYS A 114 -8.09 7.40 -28.88
C LYS A 114 -9.23 8.06 -29.67
N LYS A 115 -10.21 8.68 -28.99
CA LYS A 115 -11.38 9.34 -29.62
C LYS A 115 -11.22 10.85 -29.78
N LYS A 116 -10.04 11.39 -29.50
CA LYS A 116 -9.68 12.79 -29.62
C LYS A 116 -8.51 12.91 -30.58
#